data_AF-A0A1Q6DNB2-F1
#
_entry.id   AF-A0A1Q6DNB2-F1
#
_cell.length_a   1.000
_cell.length_b   1.000
_cell.length_c   1.000
_cell.angle_alpha   90.00
_cell.angle_beta   90.00
_cell.angle_gamma   90.00
#
_symmetry.space_group_name_H-M   'P 1'
#
loop_
_entity.id
_entity.type
_entity.pdbx_description
1 polymer ?
#
loop_
_entity_poly.entity_id
_entity_poly.type
_entity_poly.pdbx_seq_one_letter_code
_entity_poly.pdbx_strand_id
1 'polypeptide(L)'
;MGYFPRVFAGERAFFEQEMRDKGFPLFSISSRSGRLLQPAPASASHFPLLYYEPFEPTNAALIGYDLAGDTAFSGVVDKTVVKNEAVFVYDSLVSLPGSLWCFKAVYAGKNVPEAPEARRNAACGVIALRI
;
A
#
# COMPACT_ATOMS: atom_id res chain seq x y z
N MET A 1 6.44 5.17 -9.79
CA MET A 1 6.48 5.40 -8.32
C MET A 1 5.08 5.21 -7.79
N GLY A 2 4.91 4.48 -6.68
CA GLY A 2 3.63 4.20 -6.06
C GLY A 2 3.52 4.82 -4.67
N TYR A 3 2.32 5.22 -4.27
CA TYR A 3 2.01 5.64 -2.90
C TYR A 3 0.86 4.83 -2.32
N PHE A 4 1.09 4.29 -1.11
CA PHE A 4 0.18 3.46 -0.35
C PHE A 4 -0.15 4.16 0.98
N PRO A 5 -1.19 5.01 1.05
CA PRO A 5 -1.63 5.60 2.31
C PRO A 5 -1.99 4.53 3.33
N ARG A 6 -1.77 4.81 4.62
CA ARG A 6 -2.32 3.98 5.68
C ARG A 6 -3.79 4.32 5.89
N VAL A 7 -4.64 3.31 5.90
CA VAL A 7 -6.08 3.42 6.20
C VAL A 7 -6.39 2.52 7.39
N PHE A 8 -6.92 3.08 8.47
CA PHE A 8 -7.31 2.25 9.62
C PHE A 8 -8.57 1.43 9.32
N ALA A 9 -8.73 0.30 10.00
CA ALA A 9 -9.90 -0.57 9.84
C ALA A 9 -11.24 0.18 9.92
N GLY A 10 -11.37 1.08 10.91
CA GLY A 10 -12.58 1.88 11.12
C GLY A 10 -12.83 2.96 10.06
N GLU A 11 -11.81 3.30 9.27
CA GLU A 11 -11.87 4.34 8.22
C GLU A 11 -12.09 3.75 6.82
N ARG A 12 -11.91 2.42 6.66
CA ARG A 12 -11.96 1.75 5.36
C ARG A 12 -13.20 2.11 4.53
N ALA A 13 -14.39 2.01 5.12
CA ALA A 13 -15.63 2.27 4.41
C ALA A 13 -15.75 3.73 3.93
N PHE A 14 -15.32 4.67 4.78
CA PHE A 14 -15.29 6.09 4.44
C PHE A 14 -14.27 6.35 3.33
N PHE A 15 -13.05 5.83 3.45
CA PHE A 15 -12.00 5.97 2.45
C PHE A 15 -12.42 5.42 1.08
N GLU A 16 -13.00 4.23 1.02
CA GLU A 16 -13.47 3.64 -0.23
C GLU A 16 -14.61 4.48 -0.85
N GLN A 17 -15.51 5.05 -0.05
CA GLN A 17 -16.55 5.95 -0.55
C GLN A 17 -15.97 7.25 -1.10
N GLU A 18 -15.05 7.88 -0.37
CA GLU A 18 -14.36 9.09 -0.80
C GLU A 18 -13.64 8.88 -2.13
N MET A 19 -13.02 7.71 -2.33
CA MET A 19 -12.38 7.35 -3.60
C MET A 19 -13.38 7.19 -4.74
N ARG A 20 -14.55 6.60 -4.48
CA ARG A 20 -15.64 6.54 -5.47
C ARG A 20 -16.12 7.92 -5.85
N ASP A 21 -16.30 8.81 -4.88
CA ASP A 21 -16.74 10.19 -5.10
C ASP A 21 -15.69 11.02 -5.87
N LYS A 22 -14.41 10.66 -5.77
CA LYS A 22 -13.29 11.26 -6.53
C LYS A 22 -13.13 10.73 -7.95
N GLY A 23 -14.02 9.87 -8.43
CA GLY A 23 -14.01 9.38 -9.81
C GLY A 23 -13.42 8.00 -10.02
N PHE A 24 -13.22 7.21 -8.95
CA PHE A 24 -12.89 5.78 -9.03
C PHE A 24 -14.14 4.94 -8.71
N PRO A 25 -15.14 4.83 -9.60
CA PRO A 25 -16.48 4.34 -9.27
C PRO A 25 -16.50 2.89 -8.74
N LEU A 26 -15.52 2.07 -9.10
CA LEU A 26 -15.39 0.68 -8.68
C LEU A 26 -14.28 0.48 -7.63
N PHE A 27 -13.84 1.55 -6.97
CA PHE A 27 -12.77 1.47 -5.98
C PHE A 27 -13.18 0.59 -4.80
N SER A 28 -12.31 -0.36 -4.47
CA SER A 28 -12.33 -1.15 -3.26
C SER A 28 -10.90 -1.49 -2.86
N ILE A 29 -10.64 -1.62 -1.55
CA ILE A 29 -9.36 -2.13 -1.07
C ILE A 29 -9.33 -3.64 -1.36
N SER A 30 -8.38 -4.05 -2.19
CA SER A 30 -8.29 -5.41 -2.73
C SER A 30 -6.96 -6.08 -2.37
N SER A 31 -6.94 -7.40 -2.27
CA SER A 31 -5.70 -8.18 -2.15
C SER A 31 -5.58 -9.16 -3.31
N ARG A 32 -4.36 -9.62 -3.57
CA ARG A 32 -4.08 -10.62 -4.60
C ARG A 32 -4.41 -12.02 -4.06
N SER A 33 -5.16 -12.78 -4.86
CA SER A 33 -5.38 -14.21 -4.70
C SER A 33 -4.99 -14.91 -5.99
N GLY A 34 -3.76 -15.42 -6.05
CA GLY A 34 -3.16 -15.90 -7.29
C GLY A 34 -2.98 -14.77 -8.31
N ARG A 35 -3.72 -14.83 -9.43
CA ARG A 35 -3.71 -13.79 -10.49
C ARG A 35 -4.88 -12.81 -10.41
N LEU A 36 -5.80 -13.01 -9.47
CA LEU A 36 -7.02 -12.22 -9.35
C LEU A 36 -6.92 -11.25 -8.17
N LEU A 37 -7.62 -10.12 -8.30
CA LEU A 37 -7.89 -9.22 -7.18
C LEU A 37 -9.21 -9.63 -6.53
N GLN A 38 -9.22 -9.69 -5.20
CA GLN A 38 -10.40 -9.94 -4.39
C GLN A 38 -10.47 -8.89 -3.27
N PRO A 39 -11.62 -8.70 -2.60
CA PRO A 39 -11.68 -7.80 -1.45
C PRO A 39 -10.63 -8.15 -0.39
N ALA A 40 -9.90 -7.14 0.10
CA ALA A 40 -8.86 -7.37 1.10
C ALA A 40 -9.49 -7.90 2.41
N PRO A 41 -8.89 -8.92 3.05
CA PRO A 41 -9.36 -9.46 4.32
C PRO A 41 -9.31 -8.40 5.42
N ALA A 42 -10.04 -8.61 6.52
CA ALA A 42 -10.01 -7.68 7.65
C ALA A 42 -8.59 -7.55 8.22
N SER A 43 -8.12 -6.31 8.41
CA SER A 43 -6.83 -5.97 9.00
C SER A 43 -6.99 -4.75 9.90
N ALA A 44 -6.13 -4.60 10.91
CA ALA A 44 -6.09 -3.39 11.74
C ALA A 44 -5.72 -2.13 10.92
N SER A 45 -4.95 -2.31 9.85
CA SER A 45 -4.60 -1.25 8.90
C SER A 45 -4.42 -1.82 7.51
N HIS A 46 -4.82 -1.04 6.52
CA HIS A 46 -4.65 -1.29 5.10
C HIS A 46 -3.68 -0.28 4.50
N PHE A 47 -3.02 -0.69 3.44
CA PHE A 47 -2.11 0.13 2.66
C PHE A 47 -2.47 -0.02 1.17
N PRO A 48 -3.63 0.52 0.72
CA PRO A 48 -4.05 0.45 -0.67
C PRO A 48 -3.19 1.33 -1.58
N LEU A 49 -2.85 0.88 -2.78
CA LEU A 49 -2.19 1.71 -3.79
C LEU A 49 -3.14 2.82 -4.26
N LEU A 50 -2.78 4.08 -3.97
CA LEU A 50 -3.60 5.24 -4.32
C LEU A 50 -3.08 5.97 -5.56
N TYR A 51 -1.76 6.11 -5.68
CA TYR A 51 -1.12 6.74 -6.82
C TYR A 51 -0.08 5.80 -7.39
N TYR A 52 -0.03 5.70 -8.72
CA TYR A 52 1.00 4.95 -9.41
C TYR A 52 1.36 5.60 -10.73
N GLU A 53 2.64 5.97 -10.86
CA GLU A 53 3.20 6.57 -12.06
C GLU A 53 4.11 5.58 -12.81
N PRO A 54 4.01 5.47 -14.14
CA PRO A 54 3.09 6.23 -14.99
C PRO A 54 1.64 5.74 -14.89
N PHE A 55 0.67 6.65 -14.95
CA PHE A 55 -0.75 6.30 -14.90
C PHE A 55 -1.27 5.76 -16.25
N GLU A 56 -0.92 4.51 -16.54
CA GLU A 56 -1.35 3.76 -17.73
C GLU A 56 -2.51 2.80 -17.41
N PRO A 57 -3.35 2.40 -18.39
CA PRO A 57 -4.49 1.51 -18.14
C PRO A 57 -4.13 0.19 -17.42
N THR A 58 -2.97 -0.38 -17.72
CA THR A 58 -2.45 -1.59 -17.08
C THR A 58 -2.13 -1.37 -15.59
N ASN A 59 -1.68 -0.17 -15.24
CA ASN A 59 -1.35 0.20 -13.87
C ASN A 59 -2.56 0.70 -13.09
N ALA A 60 -3.53 1.32 -13.76
CA ALA A 60 -4.77 1.80 -13.15
C ALA A 60 -5.58 0.65 -12.51
N ALA A 61 -5.47 -0.56 -13.05
CA ALA A 61 -6.08 -1.77 -12.47
C ALA A 61 -5.51 -2.15 -11.10
N LEU A 62 -4.33 -1.63 -10.72
CA LEU A 62 -3.71 -1.87 -9.42
C LEU A 62 -4.19 -0.89 -8.34
N ILE A 63 -4.93 0.16 -8.71
CA ILE A 63 -5.44 1.13 -7.74
C ILE A 63 -6.38 0.40 -6.75
N GLY A 64 -6.12 0.59 -5.46
CA GLY A 64 -6.80 -0.12 -4.38
C GLY A 64 -6.11 -1.41 -3.92
N TYR A 65 -5.06 -1.87 -4.61
CA TYR A 65 -4.30 -3.06 -4.18
C TYR A 65 -3.60 -2.82 -2.83
N ASP A 66 -3.89 -3.66 -1.85
CA ASP A 66 -3.42 -3.57 -0.47
C ASP A 66 -2.10 -4.31 -0.26
N LEU A 67 -1.05 -3.55 0.05
CA LEU A 67 0.28 -4.08 0.35
C LEU A 67 0.26 -4.99 1.60
N ALA A 68 -0.59 -4.71 2.58
CA ALA A 68 -0.67 -5.52 3.81
C ALA A 68 -1.39 -6.86 3.59
N GLY A 69 -2.22 -6.95 2.55
CA GLY A 69 -3.02 -8.13 2.24
C GLY A 69 -2.32 -9.17 1.36
N ASP A 70 -1.10 -8.91 0.89
CA ASP A 70 -0.36 -9.79 -0.02
C ASP A 70 0.73 -10.58 0.70
N THR A 71 0.72 -11.90 0.53
CA THR A 71 1.70 -12.80 1.15
C THR A 71 3.13 -12.57 0.66
N ALA A 72 3.31 -12.16 -0.60
CA ALA A 72 4.64 -11.87 -1.15
C ALA A 72 5.25 -10.58 -0.59
N PHE A 73 4.41 -9.65 -0.14
CA PHE A 73 4.84 -8.43 0.55
C PHE A 73 4.65 -8.55 2.06
N SER A 74 4.44 -9.77 2.58
CA SER A 74 4.34 -10.01 4.01
C SER A 74 5.61 -9.51 4.73
N GLY A 75 5.41 -8.70 5.75
CA GLY A 75 6.51 -8.08 6.50
C GLY A 75 7.15 -6.85 5.84
N VAL A 76 6.76 -6.45 4.61
CA VAL A 76 7.19 -5.15 4.05
C VAL A 76 6.71 -4.02 4.94
N VAL A 77 5.44 -4.04 5.34
CA VAL A 77 4.88 -3.03 6.26
C VAL A 77 5.65 -3.02 7.58
N ASP A 78 5.92 -4.17 8.20
CA ASP A 78 6.66 -4.22 9.47
C ASP A 78 8.08 -3.66 9.34
N LYS A 79 8.85 -4.12 8.35
CA LYS A 79 10.23 -3.65 8.13
C LYS A 79 10.28 -2.16 7.77
N THR A 80 9.37 -1.69 6.91
CA THR A 80 9.36 -0.28 6.50
C THR A 80 8.82 0.65 7.58
N VAL A 81 7.67 0.33 8.17
CA VAL A 81 6.95 1.20 9.11
C VAL A 81 7.48 1.07 10.53
N VAL A 82 7.77 -0.15 11.00
CA VAL A 82 8.14 -0.36 12.41
C VAL A 82 9.66 -0.27 12.58
N LYS A 83 10.44 -0.79 11.63
CA LYS A 83 11.91 -0.76 11.71
C LYS A 83 12.56 0.42 10.97
N ASN A 84 11.79 1.18 10.18
CA ASN A 84 12.30 2.28 9.37
C ASN A 84 13.40 1.86 8.38
N GLU A 85 13.28 0.64 7.84
CA GLU A 85 14.22 0.09 6.87
C GLU A 85 13.71 0.29 5.44
N ALA A 86 14.63 0.49 4.49
CA ALA A 86 14.29 0.35 3.08
C ALA A 86 14.21 -1.13 2.74
N VAL A 87 13.09 -1.57 2.15
CA VAL A 87 12.86 -2.98 1.82
C VAL A 87 12.86 -3.16 0.32
N PHE A 88 13.67 -4.11 -0.14
CA PHE A 88 13.73 -4.49 -1.55
C PHE A 88 13.02 -5.83 -1.76
N VAL A 89 12.07 -5.88 -2.69
CA VAL A 89 11.34 -7.10 -3.06
C VAL A 89 11.34 -7.24 -4.56
N TYR A 90 11.73 -8.42 -5.05
CA TYR A 90 11.59 -8.77 -6.47
C TYR A 90 10.29 -9.56 -6.66
N ASP A 91 9.27 -8.94 -7.25
CA ASP A 91 7.98 -9.58 -7.52
C ASP A 91 7.29 -8.95 -8.74
N SER A 92 6.39 -9.70 -9.33
CA SER A 92 5.37 -9.22 -10.26
C SER A 92 4.12 -8.77 -9.47
N LEU A 93 3.97 -7.46 -9.29
CA LEU A 93 2.65 -6.89 -8.94
C LEU A 93 1.66 -7.25 -10.06
N VAL A 94 0.45 -7.70 -9.70
CA VAL A 94 -0.59 -8.26 -10.60
C VAL A 94 -0.39 -7.90 -12.08
N SER A 95 -0.08 -8.90 -12.90
CA SER A 95 0.08 -8.77 -14.36
C SER A 95 1.20 -7.86 -14.87
N LEU A 96 2.04 -7.28 -13.99
CA LEU A 96 3.28 -6.58 -14.37
C LEU A 96 4.46 -7.56 -14.42
N PRO A 97 5.43 -7.35 -15.34
CA PRO A 97 6.68 -8.11 -15.33
C PRO A 97 7.38 -8.03 -13.97
N GLY A 98 7.99 -9.13 -13.54
CA GLY A 98 8.79 -9.17 -12.31
C GLY A 98 9.79 -8.01 -12.29
N SER A 99 9.72 -7.19 -11.26
CA SER A 99 10.52 -5.97 -11.13
C SER A 99 11.06 -5.86 -9.72
N LEU A 100 12.16 -5.12 -9.56
CA LEU A 100 12.68 -4.81 -8.25
C LEU A 100 11.90 -3.62 -7.68
N TRP A 101 11.35 -3.79 -6.48
CA TRP A 101 10.61 -2.77 -5.76
C TRP A 101 11.38 -2.35 -4.53
N CYS A 102 11.52 -1.05 -4.31
CA CYS A 102 12.04 -0.47 -3.08
C CYS A 102 10.91 0.23 -2.33
N PHE A 103 10.68 -0.14 -1.07
CA PHE A 103 9.65 0.42 -0.21
C PHE A 103 10.26 1.22 0.93
N LYS A 104 9.61 2.36 1.26
CA LYS A 104 9.99 3.20 2.40
C LYS A 104 8.75 3.83 3.05
N ALA A 105 8.71 3.84 4.38
CA ALA A 105 7.62 4.46 5.12
C ALA A 105 7.68 5.99 5.09
N VAL A 106 6.50 6.62 5.14
CA VAL A 106 6.31 8.06 5.30
C VAL A 106 5.67 8.29 6.67
N TYR A 107 6.25 9.17 7.48
CA TYR A 107 5.76 9.51 8.81
C TYR A 107 5.20 10.93 8.85
N ALA A 108 4.18 11.14 9.68
CA ALA A 108 3.64 12.45 10.00
C ALA A 108 4.66 13.26 10.82
N GLY A 109 4.79 14.55 10.51
CA GLY A 109 5.67 15.47 11.22
C GLY A 109 7.03 15.66 10.57
N LYS A 110 7.93 16.36 11.28
CA LYS A 110 9.24 16.76 10.76
C LYS A 110 10.35 15.72 10.99
N ASN A 111 10.14 14.79 11.93
CA ASN A 111 11.14 13.83 12.38
C ASN A 111 10.54 12.42 12.40
N VAL A 112 11.38 11.41 12.14
CA VAL A 112 10.99 10.01 12.29
C VAL A 112 11.03 9.65 13.78
N PRO A 113 9.95 9.08 14.35
CA PRO A 113 9.97 8.65 15.74
C PRO A 113 11.03 7.56 16.02
N GLU A 114 11.64 7.61 17.20
CA GLU A 114 12.68 6.65 17.59
C GLU A 114 12.10 5.29 18.01
N ALA A 115 10.96 5.31 18.70
CA ALA A 115 10.33 4.10 19.23
C ALA A 115 9.48 3.37 18.15
N PRO A 116 9.55 2.04 18.07
CA PRO A 116 8.78 1.24 17.11
C PRO A 116 7.26 1.50 17.13
N GLU A 117 6.66 1.59 18.32
CA GLU A 117 5.22 1.87 18.47
C GLU A 117 4.87 3.31 18.05
N ALA A 118 5.73 4.27 18.35
CA ALA A 118 5.53 5.65 17.91
C ALA A 118 5.60 5.77 16.38
N ARG A 119 6.51 5.02 15.73
CA ARG A 119 6.58 4.92 14.27
C ARG A 119 5.33 4.29 13.69
N ARG A 120 4.86 3.18 14.28
CA ARG A 120 3.62 2.52 13.88
C ARG A 120 2.44 3.48 13.90
N ASN A 121 2.33 4.34 14.91
CA ASN A 121 1.24 5.31 15.03
C ASN A 121 1.40 6.53 14.10
N ALA A 122 2.61 7.04 13.94
CA ALA A 122 2.90 8.22 13.12
C ALA A 122 2.94 7.95 11.61
N ALA A 123 3.00 6.70 11.16
CA ALA A 123 3.10 6.39 9.74
C ALA A 123 1.85 6.82 8.94
N CYS A 124 2.06 7.67 7.94
CA CYS A 124 1.02 8.09 6.99
C CYS A 124 0.84 7.08 5.85
N GLY A 125 1.84 6.26 5.57
CA GLY A 125 1.81 5.32 4.46
C GLY A 125 3.20 4.84 4.04
N VAL A 126 3.26 4.25 2.85
CA VAL A 126 4.48 3.70 2.24
C VAL A 126 4.61 4.24 0.81
N ILE A 127 5.81 4.65 0.42
CA ILE A 127 6.15 4.92 -0.98
C ILE A 127 6.87 3.69 -1.54
N ALA A 128 6.57 3.35 -2.78
CA ALA A 128 7.27 2.32 -3.53
C ALA A 128 7.92 2.90 -4.80
N LEU A 129 9.15 2.50 -5.08
CA LEU A 129 9.84 2.78 -6.32
C LEU A 129 10.08 1.47 -7.05
N ARG A 130 9.69 1.43 -8.33
CA ARG A 130 10.08 0.37 -9.25
C ARG A 130 11.44 0.74 -9.83
N ILE A 131 12.40 -0.18 -9.72
CA ILE A 131 13.79 -0.06 -10.19
C ILE A 131 13.98 -0.93 -11.43
#